data_AF-A0A9J6DXY6-F1
#
_entry.id   AF-A0A9J6DXY6-F1
#
_cell.length_a   1.000
_cell.length_b   1.000
_cell.length_c   1.000
_cell.angle_alpha   90.00
_cell.angle_beta   90.00
_cell.angle_gamma   90.00
#
_symmetry.space_group_name_H-M   'P 1'
#
loop_
_entity.id
_entity.type
_entity.pdbx_description
1 polymer ?
#
loop_
_entity_poly.entity_id
_entity_poly.type
_entity_poly.pdbx_seq_one_letter_code
_entity_poly.pdbx_strand_id
1 'polypeptide(L)'
;MSLRVGNIMVIMRSDLDILGTGLPLAKEDEEPLSKKPPPKTSPPQLVTSEETVPPLDSEEGEAVTTTAEVSTKGRPSPPPTSTPTQELPRNGAVRPAAKGEEPAEEEAPEETKEERPNEEPEPAEEEPATDQPSEEKPALKQPAAKEQPTEEERRPTPRTVVETTRGIGVPETRSKSPRAHVKTEKKQKPTPPPTAVTASKTATPEPTVGIKRLPEMSHPLLCTVSSLAVEELRYPHEYCTHVIYTHAEFDFAKKSFVAPMASLSFSSFLNSKSKWANNTEGPRYMISLSPAFVAQHAPEMSTGQRATRDMATWLESMDLAGIALVEHFLTPDNVDLYVKFSSVREVTQGGLEFVLGFSSAYLKELQPTLKILYSQVDYIILETHVKQFPDNCMALFPTAFNASRNPKVLQLKNNLFPRSALQYAEALPAPGTVRRAKTCISVLMGVLMYIVPKGLIHAPSQDCIDFSWCTYSDVCQSKSKFKYYEWAEAVTQSEQSRMYMFDDETTIVNKVRKAKHVSPNTCVSLYRTDLDDFSGTCNNGSPFLRVAAVRRAVFS
;
A
#
# COMPACT_ATOMS: atom_id res chain seq x y z
N MET A 1 -14.40 3.61 -1.72
CA MET A 1 -14.27 4.75 -0.78
C MET A 1 -15.64 5.35 -0.52
N SER A 2 -16.03 5.57 0.74
CA SER A 2 -17.29 6.24 1.06
C SER A 2 -17.03 7.71 1.36
N LEU A 3 -17.52 8.61 0.52
CA LEU A 3 -17.52 10.05 0.80
C LEU A 3 -18.91 10.42 1.32
N ARG A 4 -18.97 10.99 2.53
CA ARG A 4 -20.23 11.46 3.12
C ARG A 4 -20.38 12.95 2.79
N VAL A 5 -21.37 13.29 1.98
CA VAL A 5 -21.75 14.68 1.69
C VAL A 5 -23.19 14.87 2.15
N GLY A 6 -23.36 15.48 3.33
CA GLY A 6 -24.66 15.55 4.01
C GLY A 6 -25.15 14.17 4.49
N ASN A 7 -26.45 13.89 4.31
CA ASN A 7 -27.06 12.60 4.67
C ASN A 7 -26.88 11.51 3.59
N ILE A 8 -26.14 11.78 2.52
CA ILE A 8 -25.93 10.85 1.41
C ILE A 8 -24.54 10.23 1.55
N MET A 9 -24.52 8.90 1.66
CA MET A 9 -23.30 8.10 1.60
C MET A 9 -23.03 7.74 0.13
N VAL A 10 -22.05 8.41 -0.48
CA VAL A 10 -21.62 8.07 -1.83
C VAL A 10 -20.55 6.99 -1.72
N ILE A 11 -20.92 5.75 -2.05
CA ILE A 11 -19.98 4.63 -2.18
C ILE A 11 -19.34 4.75 -3.56
N MET A 12 -18.13 5.33 -3.63
CA MET A 12 -17.30 5.24 -4.82
C MET A 12 -16.69 3.84 -4.85
N ARG A 13 -17.19 2.98 -5.75
CA ARG A 13 -16.44 1.79 -6.14
C ARG A 13 -15.20 2.25 -6.88
N SER A 14 -14.04 1.76 -6.45
CA SER A 14 -12.82 1.90 -7.24
C SER A 14 -12.93 0.85 -8.35
N ASP A 15 -13.69 1.16 -9.40
CA ASP A 15 -13.70 0.34 -10.62
C ASP A 15 -12.37 0.59 -11.34
N LEU A 16 -11.32 -0.03 -10.84
CA LEU A 16 -10.06 -0.26 -11.52
C LEU A 16 -10.18 -1.60 -12.28
N ASP A 17 -11.28 -1.77 -13.00
CA ASP A 17 -11.40 -2.81 -14.01
C ASP A 17 -10.66 -2.32 -15.25
N ILE A 18 -9.57 -3.01 -15.58
CA ILE A 18 -8.87 -2.90 -16.85
C ILE A 18 -9.85 -3.35 -17.93
N LEU A 19 -10.61 -2.41 -18.49
CA LEU A 19 -11.37 -2.64 -19.70
C LEU A 19 -10.39 -2.80 -20.85
N GLY A 20 -10.17 -4.06 -21.26
CA GLY A 20 -9.57 -4.39 -22.54
C GLY A 20 -10.49 -3.97 -23.67
N THR A 21 -10.36 -2.71 -24.11
CA THR A 21 -11.03 -2.24 -25.33
C THR A 21 -10.12 -2.49 -26.53
N GLY A 22 -10.39 -3.58 -27.25
CA GLY A 22 -9.96 -3.71 -28.64
C GLY A 22 -10.72 -2.70 -29.50
N LEU A 23 -10.03 -1.63 -29.92
CA LEU A 23 -10.48 -0.73 -30.96
C LEU A 23 -9.82 -1.14 -32.30
N PRO A 24 -10.56 -1.18 -33.41
CA PRO A 24 -10.04 -1.62 -34.69
C PRO A 24 -9.16 -0.53 -35.31
N LEU A 25 -7.94 -0.89 -35.68
CA LEU A 25 -7.06 -0.07 -36.51
C LEU A 25 -7.71 0.15 -37.88
N ALA A 26 -7.86 1.43 -38.25
CA ALA A 26 -8.17 1.84 -39.61
C ALA A 26 -7.04 1.38 -40.54
N LYS A 27 -7.41 0.67 -41.62
CA LYS A 27 -6.50 0.29 -42.69
C LYS A 27 -6.20 1.53 -43.54
N GLU A 28 -4.93 1.88 -43.66
CA GLU A 28 -4.44 2.72 -44.74
C GLU A 28 -4.38 1.90 -46.03
N ASP A 29 -4.80 2.53 -47.12
CA ASP A 29 -4.82 2.01 -48.47
C ASP A 29 -3.39 1.90 -49.04
N GLU A 30 -2.96 0.69 -49.39
CA GLU A 30 -1.87 0.49 -50.36
C GLU A 30 -2.38 -0.26 -51.60
N GLU A 31 -2.05 0.31 -52.76
CA GLU A 31 -2.33 -0.22 -54.10
C GLU A 31 -1.53 -1.51 -54.43
N PRO A 32 -1.98 -2.30 -55.43
CA PRO A 32 -1.63 -3.71 -55.53
C PRO A 32 -0.50 -4.04 -56.51
N LEU A 33 0.34 -5.01 -56.14
CA LEU A 33 1.26 -5.71 -57.05
C LEU A 33 1.02 -7.23 -57.02
N SER A 34 0.12 -7.66 -57.90
CA SER A 34 0.23 -8.80 -58.86
C SER A 34 0.91 -10.15 -58.45
N LYS A 35 0.11 -11.23 -58.65
CA LYS A 35 0.41 -12.68 -58.92
C LYS A 35 0.75 -13.52 -57.68
N LYS A 36 0.21 -14.72 -57.41
CA LYS A 36 -0.26 -15.86 -58.23
C LYS A 36 -1.04 -16.85 -57.29
N PRO A 37 -2.01 -17.67 -57.76
CA PRO A 37 -2.87 -18.47 -56.86
C PRO A 37 -2.39 -19.92 -56.67
N PRO A 38 -2.76 -20.58 -55.55
CA PRO A 38 -2.82 -22.03 -55.46
C PRO A 38 -4.27 -22.57 -55.37
N PRO A 39 -4.48 -23.88 -55.54
CA PRO A 39 -5.67 -24.44 -56.18
C PRO A 39 -6.79 -24.88 -55.22
N LYS A 40 -7.97 -25.01 -55.83
CA LYS A 40 -9.22 -25.58 -55.29
C LYS A 40 -9.08 -27.08 -54.97
N THR A 41 -9.67 -27.50 -53.86
CA THR A 41 -10.27 -28.84 -53.71
C THR A 41 -11.55 -28.76 -52.88
N SER A 42 -12.55 -29.51 -53.35
CA SER A 42 -13.96 -29.54 -52.94
C SER A 42 -14.25 -30.61 -51.87
N PRO A 43 -15.45 -30.63 -51.25
CA PRO A 43 -15.79 -31.39 -50.04
C PRO A 43 -16.47 -32.74 -50.34
N PRO A 44 -16.62 -33.62 -49.35
CA PRO A 44 -17.97 -34.10 -48.94
C PRO A 44 -18.02 -34.50 -47.42
N GLN A 45 -19.10 -34.89 -46.73
CA GLN A 45 -20.52 -35.14 -47.00
C GLN A 45 -21.27 -35.22 -45.65
N LEU A 46 -22.56 -34.90 -45.66
CA LEU A 46 -23.55 -35.23 -44.62
C LEU A 46 -23.77 -36.75 -44.52
N VAL A 47 -23.95 -37.26 -43.30
CA VAL A 47 -24.76 -38.46 -43.04
C VAL A 47 -25.67 -38.17 -41.84
N THR A 48 -26.97 -38.32 -42.09
CA THR A 48 -28.11 -38.29 -41.17
C THR A 48 -28.36 -39.68 -40.58
N SER A 49 -28.81 -39.75 -39.32
CA SER A 49 -29.74 -40.80 -38.88
C SER A 49 -30.49 -40.36 -37.62
N GLU A 50 -31.82 -40.32 -37.75
CA GLU A 50 -32.83 -40.29 -36.70
C GLU A 50 -32.81 -41.59 -35.88
N GLU A 51 -33.15 -41.51 -34.59
CA GLU A 51 -33.92 -42.57 -33.94
C GLU A 51 -34.78 -42.02 -32.78
N THR A 52 -35.92 -42.66 -32.57
CA THR A 52 -37.16 -42.16 -31.97
C THR A 52 -37.53 -43.03 -30.75
N VAL A 53 -37.71 -42.40 -29.56
CA VAL A 53 -38.74 -42.61 -28.49
C VAL A 53 -38.92 -44.06 -27.93
N PRO A 54 -38.97 -44.31 -26.58
CA PRO A 54 -40.17 -43.95 -25.78
C PRO A 54 -40.00 -43.56 -24.29
N PRO A 55 -41.09 -43.01 -23.68
CA PRO A 55 -41.11 -42.46 -22.32
C PRO A 55 -41.67 -43.46 -21.30
N LEU A 56 -41.34 -43.29 -20.01
CA LEU A 56 -42.03 -43.93 -18.88
C LEU A 56 -41.98 -43.04 -17.63
N ASP A 57 -43.16 -42.52 -17.31
CA ASP A 57 -43.87 -42.48 -16.03
C ASP A 57 -43.28 -41.93 -14.71
N SER A 58 -44.17 -41.12 -14.14
CA SER A 58 -44.41 -40.53 -12.81
C SER A 58 -44.46 -41.47 -11.60
N GLU A 59 -44.01 -40.97 -10.44
CA GLU A 59 -44.59 -41.11 -9.07
C GLU A 59 -44.11 -39.89 -8.25
N GLU A 60 -44.93 -38.98 -7.72
CA GLU A 60 -45.83 -39.01 -6.54
C GLU A 60 -45.17 -39.29 -5.17
N GLY A 61 -45.52 -38.45 -4.18
CA GLY A 61 -45.30 -38.63 -2.73
C GLY A 61 -44.23 -37.72 -2.13
N GLU A 62 -44.39 -37.05 -0.99
CA GLU A 62 -45.52 -36.87 -0.08
C GLU A 62 -45.12 -35.76 0.91
N ALA A 63 -46.10 -35.02 1.42
CA ALA A 63 -45.93 -33.97 2.41
C ALA A 63 -45.81 -34.56 3.83
N VAL A 64 -44.94 -34.00 4.68
CA VAL A 64 -45.01 -34.20 6.13
C VAL A 64 -44.94 -32.86 6.85
N THR A 65 -46.09 -32.45 7.36
CA THR A 65 -46.32 -31.48 8.42
C THR A 65 -45.94 -32.05 9.79
N THR A 66 -45.22 -31.29 10.60
CA THR A 66 -45.24 -31.44 12.07
C THR A 66 -45.25 -30.08 12.76
N THR A 67 -46.41 -29.74 13.31
CA THR A 67 -46.65 -28.76 14.37
C THR A 67 -46.26 -29.35 15.73
N ALA A 68 -45.59 -28.58 16.59
CA ALA A 68 -45.74 -28.68 18.04
C ALA A 68 -45.31 -27.38 18.73
N GLU A 69 -46.30 -26.65 19.25
CA GLU A 69 -46.15 -25.65 20.30
C GLU A 69 -45.93 -26.34 21.65
N VAL A 70 -45.01 -25.85 22.48
CA VAL A 70 -45.12 -25.94 23.94
C VAL A 70 -44.66 -24.63 24.56
N SER A 71 -45.59 -24.00 25.26
CA SER A 71 -45.40 -22.79 26.06
C SER A 71 -44.76 -23.11 27.42
N THR A 72 -43.89 -22.23 27.91
CA THR A 72 -43.66 -22.07 29.35
C THR A 72 -43.45 -20.59 29.73
N LYS A 73 -44.36 -20.14 30.59
CA LYS A 73 -44.32 -19.02 31.56
C LYS A 73 -42.89 -18.64 31.96
N GLY A 74 -42.48 -17.37 31.99
CA GLY A 74 -43.12 -16.25 32.70
C GLY A 74 -42.47 -16.10 34.08
N ARG A 75 -41.46 -15.22 34.22
CA ARG A 75 -40.96 -14.74 35.52
C ARG A 75 -40.56 -13.25 35.40
N PRO A 76 -41.11 -12.36 36.26
CA PRO A 76 -40.88 -10.93 36.15
C PRO A 76 -39.59 -10.49 36.89
N SER A 77 -38.88 -9.54 36.27
CA SER A 77 -37.75 -8.82 36.88
C SER A 77 -38.26 -7.75 37.86
N PRO A 78 -37.54 -7.48 38.97
CA PRO A 78 -37.90 -6.43 39.92
C PRO A 78 -37.54 -5.02 39.40
N PRO A 79 -38.21 -3.96 39.91
CA PRO A 79 -38.13 -2.59 39.40
C PRO A 79 -36.89 -1.83 39.86
N PRO A 80 -36.53 -0.72 39.18
CA PRO A 80 -35.39 0.11 39.56
C PRO A 80 -35.75 1.04 40.73
N THR A 81 -34.92 1.02 41.77
CA THR A 81 -35.00 1.95 42.89
C THR A 81 -34.32 3.26 42.52
N SER A 82 -35.11 4.34 42.49
CA SER A 82 -34.67 5.73 42.48
C SER A 82 -34.59 6.26 43.92
N THR A 83 -33.49 6.93 44.28
CA THR A 83 -33.57 8.10 45.18
C THR A 83 -32.33 9.02 45.02
N PRO A 84 -32.50 10.34 45.24
CA PRO A 84 -31.55 11.40 44.89
C PRO A 84 -30.82 11.98 46.11
N THR A 85 -29.66 12.63 45.91
CA THR A 85 -29.11 13.59 46.89
C THR A 85 -28.27 14.68 46.22
N GLN A 86 -28.87 15.88 46.17
CA GLN A 86 -28.38 17.24 46.51
C GLN A 86 -27.01 17.80 46.07
N GLU A 87 -27.09 19.12 45.85
CA GLU A 87 -26.15 20.12 45.36
C GLU A 87 -24.99 20.49 46.33
N LEU A 88 -23.83 20.85 45.74
CA LEU A 88 -22.92 22.02 45.93
C LEU A 88 -22.66 22.64 47.33
N PRO A 89 -21.69 23.57 47.50
CA PRO A 89 -20.40 23.82 46.83
C PRO A 89 -19.23 24.01 47.84
N ARG A 90 -17.97 24.15 47.38
CA ARG A 90 -17.08 25.31 47.69
C ARG A 90 -15.64 25.19 47.20
N ASN A 91 -15.14 26.37 46.84
CA ASN A 91 -13.79 26.76 46.46
C ASN A 91 -12.70 26.39 47.47
N GLY A 92 -11.46 26.31 46.99
CA GLY A 92 -10.28 26.41 47.86
C GLY A 92 -8.96 26.18 47.12
N ALA A 93 -8.45 27.21 46.45
CA ALA A 93 -7.06 27.27 46.00
C ALA A 93 -6.14 27.54 47.20
N VAL A 94 -5.15 26.69 47.47
CA VAL A 94 -3.90 27.05 48.18
C VAL A 94 -2.76 26.10 47.76
N ARG A 95 -1.75 26.64 47.08
CA ARG A 95 -0.34 26.23 47.15
C ARG A 95 0.28 26.97 48.35
N PRO A 96 1.26 26.43 49.09
CA PRO A 96 2.65 26.52 48.62
C PRO A 96 3.58 25.35 49.02
N ALA A 97 4.79 25.45 48.48
CA ALA A 97 5.94 24.55 48.59
C ALA A 97 6.59 24.50 49.99
N ALA A 98 7.34 23.42 50.27
CA ALA A 98 8.76 23.45 50.64
C ALA A 98 9.29 22.03 50.95
N LYS A 99 10.59 21.82 50.61
CA LYS A 99 11.67 21.11 51.34
C LYS A 99 11.24 20.01 52.32
N GLY A 100 11.68 18.76 52.23
CA GLY A 100 13.05 18.27 52.01
C GLY A 100 13.53 17.68 53.34
N GLU A 101 13.85 16.39 53.38
CA GLU A 101 14.72 15.72 54.37
C GLU A 101 14.73 14.19 54.09
N GLU A 102 15.91 13.66 53.74
CA GLU A 102 16.35 12.29 54.06
C GLU A 102 16.51 12.16 55.58
N PRO A 103 16.37 10.96 56.18
CA PRO A 103 17.57 10.13 56.40
C PRO A 103 17.38 8.60 56.48
N ALA A 104 18.54 7.93 56.46
CA ALA A 104 18.90 6.62 57.05
C ALA A 104 18.30 5.35 56.43
N GLU A 105 19.11 4.45 55.85
CA GLU A 105 19.92 3.41 56.55
C GLU A 105 19.08 2.63 57.55
N GLU A 106 18.70 1.38 57.21
CA GLU A 106 19.17 0.16 57.90
C GLU A 106 18.60 -1.12 57.27
N GLU A 107 19.39 -2.19 57.41
CA GLU A 107 19.08 -3.62 57.38
C GLU A 107 18.93 -4.40 56.06
N ALA A 108 19.96 -5.24 55.86
CA ALA A 108 19.99 -6.42 55.02
C ALA A 108 19.01 -7.51 55.50
N PRO A 109 18.65 -8.45 54.61
CA PRO A 109 18.51 -9.82 55.06
C PRO A 109 19.26 -10.84 54.18
N GLU A 110 19.95 -11.71 54.91
CA GLU A 110 20.08 -13.16 54.74
C GLU A 110 20.31 -13.78 53.35
N GLU A 111 21.48 -14.42 53.28
CA GLU A 111 21.85 -15.47 52.34
C GLU A 111 20.83 -16.61 52.29
N THR A 112 20.27 -16.85 51.11
CA THR A 112 19.64 -18.14 50.76
C THR A 112 20.38 -18.80 49.61
N LYS A 113 21.10 -19.87 49.98
CA LYS A 113 21.39 -21.13 49.27
C LYS A 113 21.43 -21.12 47.74
N GLU A 114 22.63 -21.43 47.23
CA GLU A 114 22.89 -22.04 45.93
C GLU A 114 21.97 -23.25 45.66
N GLU A 115 21.16 -23.17 44.62
CA GLU A 115 20.66 -24.33 43.88
C GLU A 115 21.42 -24.44 42.55
N ARG A 116 21.97 -25.63 42.32
CA ARG A 116 22.74 -26.05 41.14
C ARG A 116 21.92 -25.90 39.85
N PRO A 117 22.53 -25.52 38.72
CA PRO A 117 21.90 -25.71 37.42
C PRO A 117 21.94 -27.19 37.03
N ASN A 118 20.78 -27.69 36.61
CA ASN A 118 20.60 -29.01 35.99
C ASN A 118 21.48 -29.13 34.74
N GLU A 119 22.16 -30.26 34.64
CA GLU A 119 22.84 -30.75 33.44
C GLU A 119 21.83 -30.91 32.30
N GLU A 120 22.21 -30.32 31.16
CA GLU A 120 21.57 -30.47 29.85
C GLU A 120 22.00 -31.83 29.26
N PRO A 121 21.07 -32.70 28.81
CA PRO A 121 21.44 -33.98 28.23
C PRO A 121 21.96 -33.78 26.79
N GLU A 122 23.12 -34.36 26.52
CA GLU A 122 23.72 -34.45 25.19
C GLU A 122 22.76 -35.09 24.16
N PRO A 123 22.74 -34.62 22.91
CA PRO A 123 22.03 -35.31 21.84
C PRO A 123 22.82 -36.55 21.39
N ALA A 124 22.13 -37.70 21.41
CA ALA A 124 22.62 -38.95 20.87
C ALA A 124 22.96 -38.84 19.37
N GLU A 125 24.14 -39.35 19.02
CA GLU A 125 24.57 -39.59 17.64
C GLU A 125 23.69 -40.69 17.03
N GLU A 126 22.88 -40.35 16.02
CA GLU A 126 22.26 -41.32 15.11
C GLU A 126 23.14 -41.49 13.87
N GLU A 127 23.63 -42.71 13.67
CA GLU A 127 24.31 -43.14 12.45
C GLU A 127 23.36 -43.15 11.23
N PRO A 128 23.85 -42.89 10.01
CA PRO A 128 23.02 -42.93 8.82
C PRO A 128 22.87 -44.37 8.30
N ALA A 129 21.65 -44.90 8.36
CA ALA A 129 21.26 -46.09 7.61
C ALA A 129 21.07 -45.73 6.12
N THR A 130 21.96 -46.25 5.29
CA THR A 130 21.81 -46.38 3.83
C THR A 130 20.63 -47.28 3.50
N ASP A 131 19.63 -46.75 2.79
CA ASP A 131 18.65 -47.55 2.05
C ASP A 131 18.49 -47.02 0.63
N GLN A 132 18.71 -47.91 -0.33
CA GLN A 132 18.48 -47.71 -1.76
C GLN A 132 16.98 -47.81 -2.07
N PRO A 133 16.40 -46.97 -2.94
CA PRO A 133 15.09 -47.26 -3.50
C PRO A 133 15.22 -48.03 -4.82
N SER A 134 14.66 -49.24 -4.81
CA SER A 134 14.33 -50.02 -6.00
C SER A 134 13.30 -49.30 -6.86
N GLU A 135 13.57 -49.23 -8.16
CA GLU A 135 12.64 -48.78 -9.20
C GLU A 135 11.39 -49.66 -9.23
N GLU A 136 10.21 -49.06 -9.00
CA GLU A 136 8.94 -49.66 -9.38
C GLU A 136 8.08 -48.61 -10.11
N LYS A 137 7.91 -48.82 -11.42
CA LYS A 137 7.02 -48.04 -12.29
C LYS A 137 5.56 -48.43 -12.04
N PRO A 138 4.66 -47.46 -11.86
CA PRO A 138 3.25 -47.67 -12.17
C PRO A 138 2.85 -46.96 -13.47
N ALA A 139 2.10 -47.70 -14.27
CA ALA A 139 1.53 -47.27 -15.54
C ALA A 139 0.58 -46.06 -15.42
N LEU A 140 0.76 -45.09 -16.34
CA LEU A 140 -0.17 -44.00 -16.58
C LEU A 140 -1.53 -44.53 -17.04
N LYS A 141 -2.59 -44.27 -16.25
CA LYS A 141 -3.97 -44.21 -16.75
C LYS A 141 -4.30 -42.76 -17.11
N GLN A 142 -4.66 -42.53 -18.36
CA GLN A 142 -5.17 -41.26 -18.87
C GLN A 142 -6.53 -40.93 -18.26
N PRO A 143 -6.78 -39.70 -17.79
CA PRO A 143 -8.14 -39.25 -17.50
C PRO A 143 -8.82 -38.70 -18.76
N ALA A 144 -10.11 -39.03 -18.86
CA ALA A 144 -11.03 -38.68 -19.92
C ALA A 144 -11.26 -37.17 -20.06
N ALA A 145 -11.58 -36.77 -21.29
CA ALA A 145 -11.92 -35.42 -21.71
C ALA A 145 -13.12 -34.86 -20.92
N LYS A 146 -12.99 -33.62 -20.46
CA LYS A 146 -14.10 -32.83 -19.92
C LYS A 146 -14.87 -32.17 -21.07
N GLU A 147 -16.18 -32.37 -21.05
CA GLU A 147 -17.16 -31.68 -21.88
C GLU A 147 -17.17 -30.16 -21.60
N GLN A 148 -17.30 -29.38 -22.66
CA GLN A 148 -17.54 -27.93 -22.63
C GLN A 148 -19.04 -27.68 -22.47
N PRO A 149 -19.49 -26.76 -21.59
CA PRO A 149 -20.86 -26.25 -21.66
C PRO A 149 -20.97 -25.16 -22.73
N THR A 150 -21.99 -25.32 -23.57
CA THR A 150 -22.49 -24.38 -24.57
C THR A 150 -23.02 -23.10 -23.92
N GLU A 151 -22.59 -21.96 -24.46
CA GLU A 151 -23.00 -20.61 -24.05
C GLU A 151 -24.28 -20.20 -24.81
N GLU A 152 -25.42 -20.21 -24.13
CA GLU A 152 -26.72 -19.80 -24.66
C GLU A 152 -27.09 -18.39 -24.15
N GLU A 153 -26.93 -17.43 -25.05
CA GLU A 153 -27.74 -16.25 -25.31
C GLU A 153 -28.62 -15.67 -24.18
N ARG A 154 -28.18 -14.56 -23.57
CA ARG A 154 -29.09 -13.55 -22.98
C ARG A 154 -28.60 -12.12 -23.25
N ARG A 155 -29.20 -11.46 -24.25
CA ARG A 155 -29.15 -10.00 -24.45
C ARG A 155 -30.05 -9.29 -23.42
N PRO A 156 -29.60 -8.23 -22.75
CA PRO A 156 -30.49 -7.27 -22.11
C PRO A 156 -30.77 -6.07 -23.03
N THR A 157 -32.05 -5.78 -23.22
CA THR A 157 -32.59 -4.54 -23.83
C THR A 157 -32.22 -3.29 -23.01
N PRO A 158 -31.82 -2.17 -23.64
CA PRO A 158 -31.59 -0.92 -22.93
C PRO A 158 -32.91 -0.19 -22.68
N ARG A 159 -33.15 0.18 -21.42
CA ARG A 159 -34.21 1.14 -21.03
C ARG A 159 -33.70 2.56 -21.25
N THR A 160 -34.41 3.29 -22.10
CA THR A 160 -34.27 4.73 -22.32
C THR A 160 -34.72 5.49 -21.07
N VAL A 161 -33.83 6.26 -20.45
CA VAL A 161 -34.19 7.23 -19.41
C VAL A 161 -34.20 8.62 -20.05
N VAL A 162 -35.37 9.24 -20.01
CA VAL A 162 -35.63 10.61 -20.48
C VAL A 162 -35.13 11.58 -19.41
N GLU A 163 -34.07 12.32 -19.70
CA GLU A 163 -33.58 13.40 -18.84
C GLU A 163 -34.40 14.67 -19.07
N THR A 164 -35.07 15.15 -18.01
CA THR A 164 -35.84 16.39 -18.03
C THR A 164 -35.02 17.48 -17.37
N THR A 165 -34.43 18.38 -18.17
CA THR A 165 -33.69 19.56 -17.68
C THR A 165 -34.68 20.66 -17.28
N ARG A 166 -34.78 20.96 -15.98
CA ARG A 166 -35.37 22.22 -15.48
C ARG A 166 -34.26 23.09 -14.90
N GLY A 167 -34.02 24.22 -15.55
CA GLY A 167 -33.11 25.26 -15.10
C GLY A 167 -33.65 26.01 -13.89
N ILE A 168 -32.77 26.23 -12.91
CA ILE A 168 -33.00 27.15 -11.80
C ILE A 168 -31.92 28.23 -11.89
N GLY A 169 -32.36 29.47 -12.09
CA GLY A 169 -31.51 30.65 -12.22
C GLY A 169 -30.85 31.06 -10.91
N VAL A 170 -29.62 31.55 -11.02
CA VAL A 170 -28.83 32.17 -9.95
C VAL A 170 -28.96 33.69 -10.09
N PRO A 171 -29.19 34.45 -9.00
CA PRO A 171 -29.24 35.91 -9.06
C PRO A 171 -27.83 36.53 -9.00
N GLU A 172 -27.54 37.40 -9.97
CA GLU A 172 -26.39 38.31 -9.95
C GLU A 172 -26.49 39.30 -8.78
N THR A 173 -25.43 39.41 -7.98
CA THR A 173 -25.23 40.56 -7.11
C THR A 173 -23.94 41.29 -7.49
N ARG A 174 -24.13 42.49 -8.04
CA ARG A 174 -23.11 43.50 -8.31
C ARG A 174 -22.44 43.94 -7.00
N SER A 175 -21.11 43.82 -6.92
CA SER A 175 -20.31 44.55 -5.94
C SER A 175 -19.40 45.56 -6.64
N LYS A 176 -19.48 46.82 -6.17
CA LYS A 176 -18.80 48.00 -6.73
C LYS A 176 -17.36 48.08 -6.21
N SER A 177 -16.48 48.41 -7.14
CA SER A 177 -15.09 48.83 -6.91
C SER A 177 -15.02 50.20 -6.21
N PRO A 178 -13.96 50.46 -5.43
CA PRO A 178 -13.40 51.81 -5.31
C PRO A 178 -11.95 51.87 -5.82
N ARG A 179 -11.73 52.84 -6.72
CA ARG A 179 -10.41 53.36 -7.13
C ARG A 179 -9.70 54.02 -5.95
N ALA A 180 -8.38 53.82 -5.86
CA ALA A 180 -7.50 54.68 -5.09
C ALA A 180 -6.26 55.10 -5.90
N HIS A 181 -5.72 56.22 -5.49
CA HIS A 181 -4.93 57.20 -6.25
C HIS A 181 -3.52 56.78 -6.69
N VAL A 182 -3.17 57.36 -7.84
CA VAL A 182 -1.83 57.56 -8.42
C VAL A 182 -0.93 58.40 -7.48
N LYS A 183 0.33 57.97 -7.30
CA LYS A 183 1.46 58.85 -6.99
C LYS A 183 2.68 58.52 -7.86
N THR A 184 3.06 59.50 -8.65
CA THR A 184 4.29 59.63 -9.45
C THR A 184 5.45 60.18 -8.63
N GLU A 185 6.66 59.68 -8.87
CA GLU A 185 8.03 60.27 -8.79
C GLU A 185 9.02 59.10 -8.56
N LYS A 186 10.24 58.99 -9.11
CA LYS A 186 11.24 59.98 -9.54
C LYS A 186 12.26 59.33 -10.49
N LYS A 187 12.75 60.12 -11.46
CA LYS A 187 13.86 59.80 -12.38
C LYS A 187 15.17 59.51 -11.62
N GLN A 188 15.86 58.44 -11.99
CA GLN A 188 17.26 58.18 -11.64
C GLN A 188 18.16 58.30 -12.89
N LYS A 189 19.34 58.87 -12.66
CA LYS A 189 20.35 59.36 -13.61
C LYS A 189 21.21 58.21 -14.18
N PRO A 190 21.68 58.29 -15.45
CA PRO A 190 22.49 57.22 -16.04
C PRO A 190 23.95 57.26 -15.55
N THR A 191 24.46 56.07 -15.19
CA THR A 191 25.86 55.81 -14.83
C THR A 191 26.67 55.49 -16.10
N PRO A 192 27.92 55.95 -16.23
CA PRO A 192 28.76 55.69 -17.40
C PRO A 192 29.26 54.23 -17.47
N PRO A 193 29.63 53.74 -18.67
CA PRO A 193 30.05 52.36 -18.91
C PRO A 193 31.47 52.09 -18.38
N PRO A 194 31.74 50.91 -17.81
CA PRO A 194 33.08 50.53 -17.42
C PRO A 194 33.90 50.04 -18.62
N THR A 195 35.13 50.50 -18.62
CA THR A 195 36.24 50.24 -19.53
C THR A 195 36.54 48.74 -19.66
N ALA A 196 36.75 48.29 -20.90
CA ALA A 196 37.20 46.95 -21.23
C ALA A 196 38.60 46.68 -20.64
N VAL A 197 38.70 45.66 -19.79
CA VAL A 197 39.96 45.05 -19.36
C VAL A 197 40.05 43.67 -19.98
N THR A 198 40.99 43.52 -20.90
CA THR A 198 41.38 42.25 -21.53
C THR A 198 42.09 41.39 -20.49
N ALA A 199 41.37 40.47 -19.85
CA ALA A 199 41.92 39.50 -18.91
C ALA A 199 42.03 38.12 -19.55
N SER A 200 43.23 37.55 -19.42
CA SER A 200 43.65 36.25 -19.91
C SER A 200 42.74 35.11 -19.42
N LYS A 201 42.31 34.23 -20.34
CA LYS A 201 41.53 33.02 -20.05
C LYS A 201 42.37 32.01 -19.27
N THR A 202 42.39 32.14 -17.94
CA THR A 202 42.72 31.02 -17.05
C THR A 202 41.40 30.30 -16.77
N ALA A 203 41.26 29.08 -17.30
CA ALA A 203 40.10 28.24 -17.06
C ALA A 203 39.91 28.06 -15.55
N THR A 204 38.92 28.79 -15.02
CA THR A 204 38.50 28.64 -13.63
C THR A 204 37.74 27.33 -13.57
N PRO A 205 38.17 26.33 -12.77
CA PRO A 205 37.40 25.12 -12.61
C PRO A 205 36.00 25.52 -12.12
N GLU A 206 34.97 25.09 -12.85
CA GLU A 206 33.58 25.31 -12.44
C GLU A 206 33.43 24.88 -10.99
N PRO A 207 32.78 25.70 -10.14
CA PRO A 207 32.50 25.30 -8.78
C PRO A 207 31.62 24.06 -8.83
N THR A 208 32.23 22.89 -8.61
CA THR A 208 31.50 21.67 -8.32
C THR A 208 30.74 21.96 -7.04
N VAL A 209 29.45 22.24 -7.20
CA VAL A 209 28.48 22.33 -6.11
C VAL A 209 28.48 20.96 -5.46
N GLY A 210 29.35 20.77 -4.48
CA GLY A 210 29.43 19.54 -3.71
C GLY A 210 28.10 19.40 -2.98
N ILE A 211 27.21 18.55 -3.51
CA ILE A 211 25.98 18.14 -2.84
C ILE A 211 26.44 17.53 -1.52
N LYS A 212 26.31 18.29 -0.42
CA LYS A 212 26.60 17.80 0.92
C LYS A 212 25.69 16.60 1.15
N ARG A 213 26.24 15.39 1.11
CA ARG A 213 25.54 14.20 1.55
C ARG A 213 25.15 14.40 3.00
N LEU A 214 23.85 14.44 3.26
CA LEU A 214 23.31 14.46 4.62
C LEU A 214 23.82 13.23 5.39
N PRO A 215 23.98 13.33 6.72
CA PRO A 215 24.39 12.20 7.54
C PRO A 215 23.47 11.01 7.27
N GLU A 216 24.07 9.85 7.05
CA GLU A 216 23.33 8.64 6.72
C GLU A 216 22.43 8.27 7.91
N MET A 217 21.11 8.37 7.72
CA MET A 217 20.16 7.96 8.75
C MET A 217 20.23 6.45 8.93
N SER A 218 20.50 6.02 10.16
CA SER A 218 20.64 4.60 10.50
C SER A 218 19.36 3.81 10.25
N HIS A 219 18.19 4.43 10.41
CA HIS A 219 16.89 3.74 10.28
C HIS A 219 15.86 4.59 9.52
N PRO A 220 15.81 4.49 8.18
CA PRO A 220 14.81 5.17 7.36
C PRO A 220 13.36 4.74 7.69
N LEU A 221 12.44 5.71 7.71
CA LEU A 221 10.99 5.53 7.77
C LEU A 221 10.34 6.17 6.54
N LEU A 222 9.96 5.34 5.58
CA LEU A 222 9.42 5.76 4.29
C LEU A 222 7.89 5.76 4.36
N CYS A 223 7.24 6.89 4.09
CA CYS A 223 5.79 7.01 4.18
C CYS A 223 5.19 7.27 2.81
N THR A 224 4.44 6.30 2.31
CA THR A 224 3.71 6.42 1.05
C THR A 224 2.35 7.04 1.33
N VAL A 225 2.02 8.09 0.57
CA VAL A 225 0.77 8.85 0.65
C VAL A 225 0.05 8.71 -0.68
N SER A 226 -1.25 8.38 -0.64
CA SER A 226 -2.03 8.21 -1.85
C SER A 226 -2.33 9.53 -2.55
N SER A 227 -2.64 9.44 -3.85
CA SER A 227 -3.23 10.54 -4.63
C SER A 227 -4.60 11.01 -4.14
N LEU A 228 -5.21 10.34 -3.15
CA LEU A 228 -6.47 10.75 -2.53
C LEU A 228 -6.27 11.71 -1.35
N ALA A 229 -5.02 11.97 -0.94
CA ALA A 229 -4.67 12.88 0.13
C ALA A 229 -4.76 14.35 -0.33
N VAL A 230 -5.97 14.91 -0.42
CA VAL A 230 -6.17 16.28 -0.92
C VAL A 230 -5.74 17.34 0.11
N GLU A 231 -5.82 17.03 1.40
CA GLU A 231 -5.51 17.96 2.49
C GLU A 231 -4.03 17.89 2.89
N GLU A 232 -3.39 19.05 3.12
CA GLU A 232 -1.99 19.14 3.57
C GLU A 232 -1.76 18.41 4.92
N LEU A 233 -2.78 18.36 5.78
CA LEU A 233 -2.70 17.67 7.07
C LEU A 233 -2.60 16.14 6.95
N ARG A 234 -2.83 15.56 5.76
CA ARG A 234 -2.72 14.11 5.52
C ARG A 234 -1.30 13.64 5.23
N TYR A 235 -0.32 14.55 5.17
CA TYR A 235 1.08 14.21 4.98
C TYR A 235 1.80 14.10 6.34
N PRO A 236 2.35 12.93 6.73
CA PRO A 236 2.97 12.70 8.04
C PRO A 236 4.41 13.25 8.13
N HIS A 237 4.61 14.52 7.76
CA HIS A 237 5.94 15.11 7.59
C HIS A 237 6.77 15.18 8.89
N GLU A 238 6.13 15.28 10.06
CA GLU A 238 6.84 15.30 11.35
C GLU A 238 7.39 13.93 11.74
N TYR A 239 6.80 12.87 11.19
CA TYR A 239 7.08 11.51 11.63
C TYR A 239 7.99 10.73 10.70
N CYS A 240 7.97 11.05 9.40
CA CYS A 240 8.65 10.24 8.39
C CYS A 240 10.01 10.83 8.02
N THR A 241 10.91 9.99 7.54
CA THR A 241 12.16 10.48 6.95
C THR A 241 12.03 10.71 5.45
N HIS A 242 11.12 9.98 4.79
CA HIS A 242 10.75 10.18 3.41
C HIS A 242 9.23 10.21 3.27
N VAL A 243 8.72 11.10 2.43
CA VAL A 243 7.30 11.17 2.05
C VAL A 243 7.21 10.94 0.55
N ILE A 244 6.51 9.87 0.15
CA ILE A 244 6.41 9.41 -1.23
C ILE A 244 4.97 9.61 -1.71
N TYR A 245 4.77 10.52 -2.67
CA TYR A 245 3.47 10.74 -3.32
C TYR A 245 3.23 9.72 -4.44
N THR A 246 2.09 9.03 -4.48
CA THR A 246 1.83 7.99 -5.51
C THR A 246 1.10 8.49 -6.76
N HIS A 247 1.27 7.73 -7.86
CA HIS A 247 0.60 7.94 -9.15
C HIS A 247 0.95 9.26 -9.85
N ALA A 248 2.22 9.67 -9.79
CA ALA A 248 2.74 10.69 -10.68
C ALA A 248 3.02 10.10 -12.06
N GLU A 249 2.85 10.89 -13.11
CA GLU A 249 3.14 10.52 -14.49
C GLU A 249 3.99 11.60 -15.12
N PHE A 250 4.93 11.24 -15.99
CA PHE A 250 5.76 12.22 -16.67
C PHE A 250 5.16 12.61 -18.01
N ASP A 251 4.73 13.86 -18.16
CA ASP A 251 4.28 14.40 -19.43
C ASP A 251 5.51 14.76 -20.27
N PHE A 252 5.84 13.91 -21.25
CA PHE A 252 6.99 14.10 -22.14
C PHE A 252 6.94 15.40 -22.96
N ALA A 253 5.74 15.87 -23.31
CA ALA A 253 5.58 17.09 -24.09
C ALA A 253 5.84 18.32 -23.22
N LYS A 254 5.33 18.31 -21.97
CA LYS A 254 5.56 19.40 -21.01
C LYS A 254 6.89 19.30 -20.25
N LYS A 255 7.56 18.14 -20.32
CA LYS A 255 8.76 17.81 -19.55
C LYS A 255 8.56 18.02 -18.05
N SER A 256 7.41 17.59 -17.56
CA SER A 256 7.01 17.81 -16.17
C SER A 256 6.17 16.66 -15.66
N PHE A 257 6.22 16.41 -14.35
CA PHE A 257 5.31 15.46 -13.75
C PHE A 257 3.92 16.06 -13.56
N VAL A 258 2.92 15.22 -13.76
CA VAL A 258 1.50 15.50 -13.56
C VAL A 258 0.89 14.39 -12.70
N ALA A 259 -0.25 14.70 -12.09
CA ALA A 259 -1.07 13.70 -11.41
C ALA A 259 -2.46 13.73 -12.05
N PRO A 260 -2.70 12.96 -13.13
CA PRO A 260 -3.88 13.11 -13.97
C PRO A 260 -5.18 12.89 -13.18
N MET A 261 -5.15 11.99 -12.20
CA MET A 261 -6.31 11.66 -11.37
C MET A 261 -6.51 12.58 -10.15
N ALA A 262 -5.52 13.41 -9.79
CA ALA A 262 -5.54 14.13 -8.51
C ALA A 262 -4.65 15.39 -8.48
N SER A 263 -4.89 16.32 -9.41
CA SER A 263 -4.13 17.58 -9.49
C SER A 263 -4.12 18.39 -8.18
N LEU A 264 -5.23 18.37 -7.43
CA LEU A 264 -5.32 19.03 -6.12
C LEU A 264 -4.44 18.35 -5.07
N SER A 265 -4.46 17.02 -4.97
CA SER A 265 -3.58 16.29 -4.03
C SER A 265 -2.11 16.51 -4.36
N PHE A 266 -1.75 16.49 -5.64
CA PHE A 266 -0.37 16.76 -6.04
C PHE A 266 0.07 18.19 -5.71
N SER A 267 -0.81 19.17 -5.89
CA SER A 267 -0.55 20.55 -5.47
C SER A 267 -0.36 20.66 -3.96
N SER A 268 -1.19 19.99 -3.17
CA SER A 268 -1.05 19.92 -1.70
C SER A 268 0.26 19.26 -1.27
N PHE A 269 0.69 18.20 -1.96
CA PHE A 269 2.00 17.58 -1.74
C PHE A 269 3.15 18.57 -1.96
N LEU A 270 3.15 19.29 -3.10
CA LEU A 270 4.19 20.28 -3.41
C LEU A 270 4.18 21.46 -2.42
N ASN A 271 2.99 21.88 -1.97
CA ASN A 271 2.86 22.92 -0.94
C ASN A 271 3.41 22.46 0.41
N SER A 272 3.08 21.23 0.85
CA SER A 272 3.66 20.62 2.05
C SER A 272 5.19 20.58 1.94
N LYS A 273 5.71 20.15 0.79
CA LYS A 273 7.15 20.13 0.52
C LYS A 273 7.79 21.49 0.68
N SER A 274 7.21 22.54 0.10
CA SER A 274 7.73 23.91 0.20
C SER A 274 7.76 24.41 1.64
N LYS A 275 6.73 24.12 2.43
CA LYS A 275 6.65 24.51 3.85
C LYS A 275 7.74 23.86 4.70
N TRP A 276 8.12 22.63 4.38
CA TRP A 276 9.12 21.86 5.13
C TRP A 276 10.54 21.96 4.58
N ALA A 277 10.75 22.60 3.42
CA ALA A 277 12.06 22.71 2.78
C ALA A 277 13.13 23.42 3.63
N ASN A 278 12.72 24.35 4.50
CA ASN A 278 13.65 25.09 5.38
C ASN A 278 14.02 24.31 6.65
N ASN A 279 13.37 23.18 6.93
CA ASN A 279 13.69 22.36 8.08
C ASN A 279 14.80 21.37 7.71
N THR A 280 16.00 21.54 8.26
CA THR A 280 17.14 20.65 8.03
C THR A 280 16.88 19.22 8.52
N GLU A 281 15.93 19.04 9.44
CA GLU A 281 15.46 17.75 9.95
C GLU A 281 14.16 17.29 9.28
N GLY A 282 13.67 18.04 8.28
CA GLY A 282 12.46 17.74 7.55
C GLY A 282 12.59 16.46 6.70
N PRO A 283 11.44 15.87 6.30
CA PRO A 283 11.44 14.68 5.47
C PRO A 283 11.90 15.01 4.05
N ARG A 284 12.47 14.00 3.39
CA ARG A 284 12.77 14.03 1.97
C ARG A 284 11.51 13.71 1.17
N TYR A 285 11.15 14.58 0.23
CA TYR A 285 9.95 14.41 -0.58
C TYR A 285 10.29 13.73 -1.91
N MET A 286 9.53 12.69 -2.26
CA MET A 286 9.71 11.89 -3.47
C MET A 286 8.37 11.67 -4.16
N ILE A 287 8.42 11.29 -5.44
CA ILE A 287 7.24 10.89 -6.20
C ILE A 287 7.36 9.43 -6.64
N SER A 288 6.23 8.74 -6.72
CA SER A 288 6.15 7.41 -7.31
C SER A 288 5.40 7.42 -8.62
N LEU A 289 5.97 6.75 -9.62
CA LEU A 289 5.37 6.63 -10.94
C LEU A 289 4.15 5.71 -10.91
N SER A 290 3.10 6.06 -11.65
CA SER A 290 1.93 5.18 -11.78
C SER A 290 2.31 3.86 -12.49
N PRO A 291 1.76 2.71 -12.07
CA PRO A 291 1.97 1.43 -12.76
C PRO A 291 1.62 1.46 -14.24
N ALA A 292 0.52 2.12 -14.60
CA ALA A 292 0.09 2.29 -15.98
C ALA A 292 1.12 3.06 -16.80
N PHE A 293 1.63 4.17 -16.27
CA PHE A 293 2.66 4.98 -16.94
C PHE A 293 3.93 4.18 -17.18
N VAL A 294 4.43 3.45 -16.17
CA VAL A 294 5.63 2.62 -16.32
C VAL A 294 5.42 1.52 -17.34
N ALA A 295 4.30 0.80 -17.30
CA ALA A 295 4.00 -0.24 -18.27
C ALA A 295 3.94 0.30 -19.70
N GLN A 296 3.35 1.48 -19.90
CA GLN A 296 3.20 2.11 -21.21
C GLN A 296 4.52 2.66 -21.75
N HIS A 297 5.34 3.29 -20.91
CA HIS A 297 6.48 4.10 -21.35
C HIS A 297 7.85 3.54 -21.01
N ALA A 298 7.92 2.34 -20.43
CA ALA A 298 9.21 1.73 -20.12
C ALA A 298 10.13 1.57 -21.35
N PRO A 299 9.66 1.23 -22.57
CA PRO A 299 10.52 1.18 -23.74
C PRO A 299 11.20 2.53 -24.05
N GLU A 300 10.44 3.63 -24.04
CA GLU A 300 10.93 4.98 -24.29
C GLU A 300 11.88 5.45 -23.19
N MET A 301 11.57 5.14 -21.94
CA MET A 301 12.43 5.46 -20.81
C MET A 301 13.74 4.68 -20.84
N SER A 302 13.69 3.44 -21.31
CA SER A 302 14.86 2.57 -21.37
C SER A 302 15.85 2.89 -22.48
N THR A 303 15.38 3.54 -23.55
CA THR A 303 16.18 3.93 -24.71
C THR A 303 16.49 5.43 -24.72
N GLY A 304 15.66 6.24 -24.06
CA GLY A 304 15.70 7.68 -24.09
C GLY A 304 16.50 8.29 -22.95
N GLN A 305 17.83 8.41 -23.10
CA GLN A 305 18.65 9.26 -22.22
C GLN A 305 18.08 10.68 -22.06
N ARG A 306 17.40 11.19 -23.11
CA ARG A 306 16.73 12.49 -23.09
C ARG A 306 15.56 12.53 -22.11
N ALA A 307 14.66 11.54 -22.14
CA ALA A 307 13.52 11.48 -21.23
C ALA A 307 13.97 11.40 -19.77
N THR A 308 14.92 10.50 -19.51
CA THR A 308 15.55 10.34 -18.21
C THR A 308 16.19 11.64 -17.70
N ARG A 309 16.88 12.38 -18.57
CA ARG A 309 17.45 13.69 -18.23
C ARG A 309 16.36 14.73 -17.94
N ASP A 310 15.33 14.80 -18.77
CA ASP A 310 14.23 15.75 -18.57
C ASP A 310 13.50 15.48 -17.24
N MET A 311 13.30 14.21 -16.87
CA MET A 311 12.75 13.81 -15.57
C MET A 311 13.66 14.23 -14.41
N ALA A 312 14.96 13.93 -14.50
CA ALA A 312 15.95 14.31 -13.51
C ALA A 312 15.99 15.83 -13.29
N THR A 313 16.09 16.60 -14.38
CA THR A 313 16.09 18.07 -14.34
C THR A 313 14.82 18.62 -13.70
N TRP A 314 13.65 18.04 -14.01
CA TRP A 314 12.42 18.48 -13.37
C TRP A 314 12.42 18.21 -11.86
N LEU A 315 12.83 17.01 -11.44
CA LEU A 315 12.91 16.65 -10.01
C LEU A 315 13.83 17.57 -9.24
N GLU A 316 15.01 17.85 -9.80
CA GLU A 316 15.97 18.79 -9.23
C GLU A 316 15.40 20.21 -9.16
N SER A 317 14.70 20.67 -10.21
CA SER A 317 14.08 22.00 -10.22
C SER A 317 12.96 22.16 -9.18
N MET A 318 12.30 21.06 -8.84
CA MET A 318 11.28 20.99 -7.80
C MET A 318 11.88 20.65 -6.44
N ASP A 319 13.21 20.48 -6.35
CA ASP A 319 13.97 20.05 -5.17
C ASP A 319 13.32 18.82 -4.50
N LEU A 320 12.99 17.83 -5.33
CA LEU A 320 12.52 16.51 -4.92
C LEU A 320 13.71 15.56 -4.79
N ALA A 321 13.68 14.72 -3.76
CA ALA A 321 14.80 13.85 -3.42
C ALA A 321 14.95 12.65 -4.36
N GLY A 322 13.92 12.29 -5.13
CA GLY A 322 14.03 11.21 -6.12
C GLY A 322 12.71 10.58 -6.55
N ILE A 323 12.83 9.37 -7.10
CA ILE A 323 11.73 8.59 -7.69
C ILE A 323 11.56 7.28 -6.92
N ALA A 324 10.30 6.87 -6.78
CA ALA A 324 9.91 5.58 -6.29
C ALA A 324 9.13 4.77 -7.33
N LEU A 325 9.33 3.47 -7.36
CA LEU A 325 8.50 2.52 -8.08
C LEU A 325 7.82 1.62 -7.03
N VAL A 326 6.76 2.12 -6.41
CA VAL A 326 5.93 1.38 -5.44
C VAL A 326 4.55 1.12 -6.04
N GLU A 327 3.85 0.09 -5.56
CA GLU A 327 2.57 -0.36 -6.19
C GLU A 327 2.72 -1.06 -7.54
N HIS A 328 3.95 -1.36 -7.97
CA HIS A 328 4.18 -2.08 -9.21
C HIS A 328 4.27 -3.59 -9.00
N PHE A 329 3.70 -4.35 -9.94
CA PHE A 329 3.90 -5.79 -10.02
C PHE A 329 5.22 -6.07 -10.71
N LEU A 330 6.32 -6.04 -9.95
CA LEU A 330 7.59 -6.55 -10.44
C LEU A 330 7.45 -8.06 -10.64
N THR A 331 7.56 -8.49 -11.88
CA THR A 331 7.51 -9.88 -12.30
C THR A 331 8.80 -10.21 -13.03
N PRO A 332 9.16 -11.50 -13.16
CA PRO A 332 10.30 -11.91 -13.99
C PRO A 332 10.24 -11.33 -15.40
N ASP A 333 9.05 -11.14 -15.97
CA ASP A 333 8.85 -10.67 -17.34
C ASP A 333 9.13 -9.16 -17.51
N ASN A 334 9.06 -8.38 -16.44
CA ASN A 334 9.21 -6.93 -16.51
C ASN A 334 10.38 -6.39 -15.69
N VAL A 335 11.14 -7.24 -15.01
CA VAL A 335 12.25 -6.83 -14.13
C VAL A 335 13.35 -6.06 -14.86
N ASP A 336 13.60 -6.40 -16.13
CA ASP A 336 14.58 -5.70 -16.97
C ASP A 336 14.23 -4.23 -17.18
N LEU A 337 12.94 -3.88 -17.15
CA LEU A 337 12.52 -2.48 -17.23
C LEU A 337 13.08 -1.70 -16.04
N TYR A 338 13.03 -2.27 -14.84
CA TYR A 338 13.49 -1.64 -13.60
C TYR A 338 15.00 -1.49 -13.54
N VAL A 339 15.74 -2.48 -14.06
CA VAL A 339 17.20 -2.36 -14.25
C VAL A 339 17.51 -1.19 -15.18
N LYS A 340 16.72 -0.99 -16.24
CA LYS A 340 16.92 0.16 -17.14
C LYS A 340 16.51 1.49 -16.49
N PHE A 341 15.52 1.51 -15.61
CA PHE A 341 15.17 2.69 -14.81
C PHE A 341 16.32 3.16 -13.91
N SER A 342 17.23 2.29 -13.50
CA SER A 342 18.40 2.73 -12.73
C SER A 342 19.33 3.64 -13.51
N SER A 343 19.24 3.70 -14.84
CA SER A 343 19.99 4.66 -15.66
C SER A 343 19.66 6.12 -15.32
N VAL A 344 18.49 6.40 -14.73
CA VAL A 344 18.14 7.74 -14.20
C VAL A 344 19.13 8.20 -13.14
N ARG A 345 19.66 7.26 -12.37
CA ARG A 345 20.70 7.54 -11.39
C ARG A 345 22.01 7.98 -12.02
N GLU A 346 22.40 7.37 -13.13
CA GLU A 346 23.65 7.71 -13.83
C GLU A 346 23.61 9.14 -14.36
N VAL A 347 22.45 9.60 -14.82
CA VAL A 347 22.27 10.95 -15.35
C VAL A 347 22.32 12.03 -14.25
N THR A 348 21.92 11.70 -13.03
CA THR A 348 21.82 12.66 -11.91
C THR A 348 23.11 12.78 -11.09
N GLN A 349 24.20 12.16 -11.53
CA GLN A 349 25.47 12.06 -10.78
C GLN A 349 25.28 11.54 -9.34
N GLY A 350 24.20 10.79 -9.08
CA GLY A 350 23.86 10.24 -7.78
C GLY A 350 23.22 11.23 -6.78
N GLY A 351 22.71 12.38 -7.24
CA GLY A 351 21.97 13.33 -6.41
C GLY A 351 20.56 12.86 -6.03
N LEU A 352 19.92 12.07 -6.91
CA LEU A 352 18.57 11.53 -6.68
C LEU A 352 18.60 10.12 -6.07
N GLU A 353 17.66 9.88 -5.16
CA GLU A 353 17.41 8.59 -4.54
C GLU A 353 16.44 7.74 -5.37
N PHE A 354 16.66 6.43 -5.35
CA PHE A 354 15.79 5.46 -6.00
C PHE A 354 15.21 4.48 -4.99
N VAL A 355 13.87 4.40 -4.97
CA VAL A 355 13.11 3.45 -4.15
C VAL A 355 12.44 2.45 -5.07
N LEU A 356 12.61 1.16 -4.79
CA LEU A 356 11.92 0.08 -5.51
C LEU A 356 11.07 -0.73 -4.54
N GLY A 357 9.76 -0.76 -4.76
CA GLY A 357 8.83 -1.64 -4.08
C GLY A 357 8.39 -2.77 -4.99
N PHE A 358 8.29 -3.98 -4.45
CA PHE A 358 7.68 -5.10 -5.16
C PHE A 358 7.02 -6.08 -4.20
N SER A 359 6.04 -6.82 -4.72
CA SER A 359 5.36 -7.88 -3.98
C SER A 359 6.36 -8.93 -3.52
N SER A 360 6.34 -9.25 -2.23
CA SER A 360 7.16 -10.31 -1.65
C SER A 360 6.87 -11.69 -2.27
N ALA A 361 5.78 -11.81 -3.03
CA ALA A 361 5.42 -13.03 -3.71
C ALA A 361 6.38 -13.49 -4.79
N TYR A 362 7.05 -12.55 -5.46
CA TYR A 362 7.96 -12.85 -6.55
C TYR A 362 9.42 -12.90 -6.09
N LEU A 363 9.67 -12.85 -4.78
CA LEU A 363 11.01 -12.70 -4.23
C LEU A 363 11.93 -13.87 -4.60
N LYS A 364 11.37 -15.09 -4.72
CA LYS A 364 12.14 -16.28 -5.10
C LYS A 364 12.51 -16.28 -6.57
N GLU A 365 11.56 -15.89 -7.41
CA GLU A 365 11.69 -15.83 -8.86
C GLU A 365 12.63 -14.70 -9.29
N LEU A 366 12.62 -13.59 -8.56
CA LEU A 366 13.43 -12.41 -8.83
C LEU A 366 14.86 -12.49 -8.26
N GLN A 367 15.24 -13.58 -7.59
CA GLN A 367 16.53 -13.70 -6.88
C GLN A 367 17.76 -13.25 -7.68
N PRO A 368 17.97 -13.68 -8.94
CA PRO A 368 19.16 -13.30 -9.70
C PRO A 368 19.19 -11.81 -9.99
N THR A 369 18.03 -11.24 -10.35
CA THR A 369 17.92 -9.83 -10.73
C THR A 369 17.96 -8.91 -9.52
N LEU A 370 17.44 -9.34 -8.38
CA LEU A 370 17.51 -8.57 -7.14
C LEU A 370 18.95 -8.22 -6.77
N LYS A 371 19.90 -9.14 -6.98
CA LYS A 371 21.34 -8.85 -6.73
C LYS A 371 21.84 -7.64 -7.51
N ILE A 372 21.40 -7.49 -8.76
CA ILE A 372 21.72 -6.33 -9.61
C ILE A 372 21.03 -5.08 -9.03
N LEU A 373 19.74 -5.17 -8.75
CA LEU A 373 18.93 -4.06 -8.23
C LEU A 373 19.46 -3.52 -6.89
N TYR A 374 19.94 -4.38 -5.98
CA TYR A 374 20.55 -4.00 -4.69
C TYR A 374 21.76 -3.06 -4.83
N SER A 375 22.45 -3.10 -5.97
CA SER A 375 23.57 -2.20 -6.26
C SER A 375 23.13 -0.87 -6.90
N GLN A 376 21.92 -0.85 -7.46
CA GLN A 376 21.42 0.22 -8.32
C GLN A 376 20.46 1.18 -7.60
N VAL A 377 19.75 0.71 -6.57
CA VAL A 377 18.77 1.51 -5.82
C VAL A 377 19.27 1.86 -4.42
N ASP A 378 18.58 2.77 -3.74
CA ASP A 378 18.87 3.18 -2.36
C ASP A 378 17.98 2.44 -1.35
N TYR A 379 16.75 2.13 -1.74
CA TYR A 379 15.79 1.40 -0.91
C TYR A 379 15.08 0.31 -1.69
N ILE A 380 14.96 -0.86 -1.08
CA ILE A 380 14.11 -1.96 -1.55
C ILE A 380 13.00 -2.15 -0.53
N ILE A 381 11.75 -1.96 -0.93
CA ILE A 381 10.56 -2.17 -0.11
C ILE A 381 10.00 -3.56 -0.42
N LEU A 382 10.01 -4.44 0.58
CA LEU A 382 9.33 -5.73 0.54
C LEU A 382 7.85 -5.51 0.82
N GLU A 383 7.05 -5.48 -0.23
CA GLU A 383 5.62 -5.24 -0.14
C GLU A 383 4.91 -6.53 0.25
N THR A 384 4.79 -6.72 1.56
CA THR A 384 4.24 -7.92 2.21
C THR A 384 2.78 -7.75 2.63
N HIS A 385 2.19 -6.59 2.29
CA HIS A 385 0.82 -6.26 2.59
C HIS A 385 -0.12 -6.59 1.44
N VAL A 386 -1.41 -6.75 1.74
CA VAL A 386 -2.45 -6.96 0.73
C VAL A 386 -2.64 -5.68 -0.09
N LYS A 387 -2.43 -5.78 -1.41
CA LYS A 387 -2.60 -4.67 -2.37
C LYS A 387 -3.84 -4.86 -3.24
N GLN A 388 -3.95 -6.05 -3.78
CA GLN A 388 -5.01 -6.49 -4.66
C GLN A 388 -5.55 -7.80 -4.12
N PHE A 389 -6.85 -7.98 -4.28
CA PHE A 389 -7.54 -9.16 -3.76
C PHE A 389 -7.54 -10.25 -4.82
N PRO A 390 -7.37 -11.51 -4.40
CA PRO A 390 -7.57 -12.64 -5.31
C PRO A 390 -9.01 -12.63 -5.83
N ASP A 391 -9.23 -13.26 -6.99
CA ASP A 391 -10.55 -13.34 -7.64
C ASP A 391 -11.67 -13.88 -6.72
N ASN A 392 -11.29 -14.60 -5.66
CA ASN A 392 -12.17 -15.00 -4.57
C ASN A 392 -11.99 -14.04 -3.38
N CYS A 393 -13.01 -13.25 -3.08
CA CYS A 393 -13.03 -12.39 -1.90
C CYS A 393 -12.79 -13.24 -0.65
N MET A 394 -11.62 -13.09 -0.03
CA MET A 394 -11.25 -13.76 1.21
C MET A 394 -10.76 -12.72 2.22
N ALA A 395 -11.27 -12.82 3.45
CA ALA A 395 -10.91 -11.91 4.53
C ALA A 395 -9.48 -12.17 5.02
N LEU A 396 -8.56 -11.26 4.72
CA LEU A 396 -7.13 -11.40 5.01
C LEU A 396 -6.62 -10.25 5.87
N PHE A 397 -5.62 -10.54 6.72
CA PHE A 397 -4.92 -9.47 7.44
C PHE A 397 -4.18 -8.56 6.48
N PRO A 398 -4.12 -7.25 6.76
CA PRO A 398 -3.42 -6.29 5.91
C PRO A 398 -1.95 -6.65 5.75
N THR A 399 -1.30 -7.14 6.80
CA THR A 399 0.10 -7.55 6.81
C THR A 399 0.27 -8.61 7.89
N ALA A 400 0.11 -9.89 7.61
CA ALA A 400 0.37 -10.92 8.63
C ALA A 400 1.88 -11.10 8.83
N PHE A 401 2.41 -11.02 10.07
CA PHE A 401 3.86 -11.10 10.30
C PHE A 401 4.46 -12.50 10.13
N ASN A 402 3.75 -13.53 10.62
CA ASN A 402 4.14 -14.92 10.47
C ASN A 402 3.07 -15.71 9.71
N ALA A 403 3.46 -16.90 9.28
CA ALA A 403 2.56 -17.92 8.77
C ALA A 403 1.59 -18.41 9.85
N SER A 404 0.32 -18.57 9.49
CA SER A 404 -0.65 -19.23 10.37
C SER A 404 -0.38 -20.74 10.42
N ARG A 405 -0.64 -21.37 11.57
CA ARG A 405 -0.69 -22.84 11.66
C ARG A 405 -1.88 -23.44 10.90
N ASN A 406 -2.89 -22.63 10.58
CA ASN A 406 -4.06 -23.09 9.85
C ASN A 406 -3.77 -23.12 8.33
N PRO A 407 -3.82 -24.29 7.67
CA PRO A 407 -3.55 -24.42 6.23
C PRO A 407 -4.54 -23.66 5.35
N LYS A 408 -5.75 -23.39 5.82
CA LYS A 408 -6.71 -22.53 5.08
C LYS A 408 -6.24 -21.08 5.02
N VAL A 409 -5.51 -20.63 6.05
CA VAL A 409 -4.94 -19.28 6.13
C VAL A 409 -3.64 -19.16 5.34
N LEU A 410 -2.96 -20.28 5.10
CA LEU A 410 -1.75 -20.39 4.28
C LEU A 410 -2.01 -20.28 2.77
N GLN A 411 -3.27 -20.16 2.32
CA GLN A 411 -3.60 -20.10 0.89
C GLN A 411 -3.36 -18.77 0.20
N LEU A 412 -2.69 -17.81 0.85
CA LEU A 412 -1.91 -16.81 0.12
C LEU A 412 -0.69 -17.51 -0.49
N LYS A 413 -0.92 -18.42 -1.45
CA LYS A 413 0.07 -19.37 -1.99
C LYS A 413 1.37 -18.70 -2.44
N ASN A 414 1.31 -17.41 -2.75
CA ASN A 414 2.43 -16.70 -3.31
C ASN A 414 3.01 -15.66 -2.34
N ASN A 415 2.28 -15.05 -1.40
CA ASN A 415 2.84 -13.96 -0.59
C ASN A 415 3.76 -14.48 0.54
N LEU A 416 5.01 -14.05 0.55
CA LEU A 416 5.89 -14.25 1.70
C LEU A 416 5.52 -13.28 2.83
N PHE A 417 5.37 -13.82 4.04
CA PHE A 417 5.21 -13.03 5.26
C PHE A 417 6.47 -12.16 5.52
N PRO A 418 6.36 -11.00 6.20
CA PRO A 418 7.48 -10.11 6.50
C PRO A 418 8.71 -10.81 7.08
N ARG A 419 8.53 -11.73 8.04
CA ARG A 419 9.65 -12.48 8.62
C ARG A 419 10.41 -13.27 7.56
N SER A 420 9.71 -14.07 6.76
CA SER A 420 10.32 -14.92 5.73
C SER A 420 10.89 -14.08 4.58
N ALA A 421 10.22 -13.01 4.19
CA ALA A 421 10.69 -12.09 3.15
C ALA A 421 12.01 -11.40 3.57
N LEU A 422 12.11 -10.96 4.84
CA LEU A 422 13.35 -10.40 5.39
C LEU A 422 14.47 -11.44 5.46
N GLN A 423 14.20 -12.62 6.00
CA GLN A 423 15.21 -13.70 6.08
C GLN A 423 15.76 -14.04 4.69
N TYR A 424 14.88 -14.08 3.68
CA TYR A 424 15.30 -14.31 2.31
C TYR A 424 16.11 -13.13 1.75
N ALA A 425 15.66 -11.89 1.97
CA ALA A 425 16.35 -10.70 1.51
C ALA A 425 17.76 -10.54 2.11
N GLU A 426 17.95 -10.89 3.38
CA GLU A 426 19.27 -10.90 4.03
C GLU A 426 20.20 -11.98 3.47
N ALA A 427 19.66 -13.05 2.90
CA ALA A 427 20.43 -14.11 2.24
C ALA A 427 20.80 -13.79 0.77
N LEU A 428 20.30 -12.70 0.19
CA LEU A 428 20.53 -12.34 -1.22
C LEU A 428 21.95 -11.83 -1.56
N PRO A 429 22.60 -10.99 -0.74
CA PRO A 429 23.90 -10.42 -1.10
C PRO A 429 24.96 -11.52 -1.22
N ALA A 430 25.71 -11.51 -2.32
CA ALA A 430 26.87 -12.39 -2.45
C ALA A 430 28.00 -11.86 -1.56
N PRO A 431 28.83 -12.73 -0.96
CA PRO A 431 30.04 -12.31 -0.26
C PRO A 431 30.86 -11.37 -1.16
N GLY A 432 31.14 -10.16 -0.68
CA GLY A 432 31.94 -9.16 -1.40
C GLY A 432 31.17 -8.15 -2.26
N THR A 433 29.84 -8.26 -2.40
CA THR A 433 29.05 -7.19 -3.03
C THR A 433 28.77 -6.06 -2.04
N VAL A 434 29.09 -4.82 -2.41
CA VAL A 434 28.71 -3.64 -1.63
C VAL A 434 27.20 -3.48 -1.72
N ARG A 435 26.49 -3.87 -0.66
CA ARG A 435 25.06 -3.65 -0.53
C ARG A 435 24.82 -2.16 -0.39
N ARG A 436 24.25 -1.54 -1.43
CA ARG A 436 23.90 -0.12 -1.40
C ARG A 436 22.47 0.09 -0.88
N ALA A 437 21.55 -0.78 -1.29
CA ALA A 437 20.15 -0.63 -0.93
C ALA A 437 19.84 -1.11 0.49
N LYS A 438 19.09 -0.29 1.24
CA LYS A 438 18.47 -0.68 2.51
C LYS A 438 17.17 -1.42 2.24
N THR A 439 16.95 -2.53 2.94
CA THR A 439 15.73 -3.33 2.79
C THR A 439 14.69 -2.90 3.82
N CYS A 440 13.51 -2.50 3.36
CA CYS A 440 12.40 -2.09 4.20
C CYS A 440 11.29 -3.13 4.19
N ILE A 441 10.69 -3.41 5.36
CA ILE A 441 9.37 -4.05 5.40
C ILE A 441 8.29 -3.03 5.14
N SER A 442 7.28 -3.40 4.36
CA SER A 442 6.10 -2.55 4.15
C SER A 442 4.95 -2.96 5.07
N VAL A 443 4.35 -2.00 5.77
CA VAL A 443 3.15 -2.19 6.59
C VAL A 443 2.03 -1.31 6.06
N LEU A 444 0.85 -1.89 5.87
CA LEU A 444 -0.34 -1.17 5.43
C LEU A 444 -0.97 -0.39 6.60
N MET A 445 -1.17 0.91 6.40
CA MET A 445 -1.85 1.80 7.36
C MET A 445 -3.37 1.86 7.14
N GLY A 446 -3.92 1.26 6.08
CA GLY A 446 -5.36 1.16 5.90
C GLY A 446 -6.01 0.14 6.84
N VAL A 447 -7.32 0.29 7.04
CA VAL A 447 -8.18 -0.75 7.61
C VAL A 447 -8.83 -1.52 6.48
N LEU A 448 -8.70 -2.85 6.48
CA LEU A 448 -9.41 -3.70 5.54
C LEU A 448 -10.77 -4.07 6.12
N MET A 449 -11.84 -3.59 5.50
CA MET A 449 -13.22 -3.94 5.85
C MET A 449 -13.73 -5.00 4.87
N TYR A 450 -14.24 -6.09 5.39
CA TYR A 450 -14.88 -7.16 4.65
C TYR A 450 -16.37 -7.24 5.00
N ILE A 451 -17.20 -7.50 4.01
CA ILE A 451 -18.59 -7.88 4.20
C ILE A 451 -18.66 -9.40 4.22
N VAL A 452 -19.00 -9.99 5.36
CA VAL A 452 -19.08 -11.45 5.54
C VAL A 452 -20.53 -11.91 5.67
N PRO A 453 -20.90 -13.09 5.14
CA PRO A 453 -22.24 -13.64 5.30
C PRO A 453 -22.67 -13.74 6.78
N LYS A 454 -23.93 -13.38 7.07
CA LYS A 454 -24.48 -13.47 8.42
C LYS A 454 -24.45 -14.92 8.92
N GLY A 455 -24.14 -15.11 10.21
CA GLY A 455 -24.12 -16.42 10.86
C GLY A 455 -22.79 -17.17 10.73
N LEU A 456 -21.82 -16.62 10.00
CA LEU A 456 -20.45 -17.16 9.99
C LEU A 456 -19.62 -16.60 11.15
N ILE A 457 -18.68 -17.40 11.64
CA ILE A 457 -17.77 -17.01 12.73
C ILE A 457 -16.76 -16.01 12.17
N HIS A 458 -16.85 -14.71 12.45
CA HIS A 458 -15.91 -13.75 11.90
C HIS A 458 -14.44 -14.13 12.22
N ALA A 459 -13.75 -14.65 11.22
CA ALA A 459 -12.42 -15.20 11.35
C ALA A 459 -11.60 -14.93 10.09
N PRO A 460 -10.27 -14.87 10.21
CA PRO A 460 -9.39 -14.80 9.05
C PRO A 460 -9.63 -15.97 8.09
N SER A 461 -9.45 -15.68 6.80
CA SER A 461 -9.59 -16.61 5.68
C SER A 461 -11.00 -17.14 5.45
N GLN A 462 -11.99 -16.35 5.84
CA GLN A 462 -13.38 -16.56 5.43
C GLN A 462 -13.67 -15.93 4.10
N ASP A 463 -14.57 -16.56 3.36
CA ASP A 463 -15.13 -15.97 2.15
C ASP A 463 -15.91 -14.69 2.52
N CYS A 464 -15.72 -13.66 1.73
CA CYS A 464 -16.45 -12.41 1.83
C CYS A 464 -17.31 -12.18 0.59
N ILE A 465 -18.32 -11.33 0.77
CA ILE A 465 -19.19 -10.84 -0.29
C ILE A 465 -18.55 -9.64 -0.98
N ASP A 466 -17.92 -8.78 -0.19
CA ASP A 466 -17.34 -7.53 -0.66
C ASP A 466 -16.21 -7.09 0.28
N PHE A 467 -15.37 -6.17 -0.19
CA PHE A 467 -14.32 -5.57 0.61
C PHE A 467 -14.18 -4.08 0.31
N SER A 468 -13.68 -3.31 1.27
CA SER A 468 -13.24 -1.94 1.03
C SER A 468 -12.15 -1.51 2.00
N TRP A 469 -11.53 -0.37 1.69
CA TRP A 469 -10.54 0.27 2.53
C TRP A 469 -11.22 1.37 3.36
N CYS A 470 -10.91 1.44 4.64
CA CYS A 470 -11.38 2.46 5.58
C CYS A 470 -10.20 3.09 6.32
N THR A 471 -10.44 4.22 6.98
CA THR A 471 -9.41 4.90 7.79
C THR A 471 -9.37 4.31 9.19
N TYR A 472 -8.23 4.41 9.86
CA TYR A 472 -8.11 3.94 11.24
C TYR A 472 -8.98 4.72 12.24
N SER A 473 -9.25 6.00 11.93
CA SER A 473 -10.19 6.83 12.68
C SER A 473 -11.62 6.23 12.75
N ASP A 474 -12.00 5.39 11.79
CA ASP A 474 -13.34 4.77 11.76
C ASP A 474 -13.49 3.63 12.79
N VAL A 475 -12.39 3.02 13.24
CA VAL A 475 -12.43 1.79 14.08
C VAL A 475 -11.79 1.96 15.47
N CYS A 476 -10.90 2.93 15.64
CA CYS A 476 -10.08 3.07 16.85
C CYS A 476 -10.87 3.37 18.15
N GLN A 477 -12.11 3.85 18.06
CA GLN A 477 -12.90 4.26 19.23
C GLN A 477 -13.37 3.08 20.08
N SER A 478 -13.37 1.86 19.53
CA SER A 478 -13.89 0.66 20.19
C SER A 478 -12.80 -0.37 20.50
N LYS A 479 -11.64 0.05 21.06
CA LYS A 479 -10.51 -0.85 21.34
C LYS A 479 -10.86 -2.07 22.19
N SER A 480 -11.84 -1.97 23.09
CA SER A 480 -12.31 -3.10 23.91
C SER A 480 -12.94 -4.24 23.10
N LYS A 481 -13.32 -4.00 21.85
CA LYS A 481 -13.87 -5.00 20.93
C LYS A 481 -12.80 -5.65 20.04
N PHE A 482 -11.53 -5.26 20.18
CA PHE A 482 -10.47 -5.78 19.34
C PHE A 482 -10.10 -7.17 19.78
N LYS A 483 -10.01 -8.09 18.81
CA LYS A 483 -9.46 -9.42 18.99
C LYS A 483 -8.09 -9.49 18.36
N TYR A 484 -7.08 -9.72 19.19
CA TYR A 484 -5.69 -9.82 18.79
C TYR A 484 -5.33 -11.21 18.25
N TYR A 485 -4.51 -11.25 17.20
CA TYR A 485 -3.99 -12.46 16.58
C TYR A 485 -2.47 -12.43 16.59
N GLU A 486 -1.86 -13.14 17.55
CA GLU A 486 -0.41 -13.12 17.80
C GLU A 486 0.43 -13.51 16.58
N TRP A 487 0.05 -14.56 15.86
CA TRP A 487 0.80 -15.01 14.69
C TRP A 487 0.83 -13.96 13.58
N ALA A 488 -0.26 -13.21 13.42
CA ALA A 488 -0.38 -12.16 12.41
C ALA A 488 0.21 -10.83 12.89
N GLU A 489 0.37 -10.64 14.21
CA GLU A 489 0.59 -9.34 14.84
C GLU A 489 -0.41 -8.32 14.30
N ALA A 490 -1.69 -8.62 14.44
CA ALA A 490 -2.78 -7.80 13.91
C ALA A 490 -4.03 -7.95 14.78
N VAL A 491 -4.98 -7.03 14.60
CA VAL A 491 -6.26 -7.04 15.29
C VAL A 491 -7.41 -7.20 14.33
N THR A 492 -8.50 -7.75 14.85
CA THR A 492 -9.80 -7.77 14.17
C THR A 492 -10.85 -7.11 15.02
N GLN A 493 -11.81 -6.46 14.37
CA GLN A 493 -13.06 -6.02 14.98
C GLN A 493 -14.21 -6.54 14.13
N SER A 494 -15.31 -6.88 14.77
CA SER A 494 -16.47 -7.47 14.12
C SER A 494 -17.74 -6.78 14.55
N GLU A 495 -18.56 -6.39 13.58
CA GLU A 495 -19.85 -5.76 13.81
C GLU A 495 -20.85 -6.21 12.75
N GLN A 496 -21.89 -6.93 13.17
CA GLN A 496 -22.94 -7.46 12.29
C GLN A 496 -22.38 -8.34 11.16
N SER A 497 -22.39 -7.86 9.92
CA SER A 497 -21.82 -8.54 8.73
C SER A 497 -20.52 -7.88 8.27
N ARG A 498 -19.90 -7.04 9.11
CA ARG A 498 -18.65 -6.34 8.81
C ARG A 498 -17.54 -6.90 9.67
N MET A 499 -16.43 -7.22 9.02
CA MET A 499 -15.20 -7.63 9.66
C MET A 499 -14.09 -6.65 9.28
N TYR A 500 -13.50 -5.99 10.27
CA TYR A 500 -12.39 -5.08 10.09
C TYR A 500 -11.11 -5.81 10.50
N MET A 501 -10.09 -5.77 9.66
CA MET A 501 -8.75 -6.30 9.94
C MET A 501 -7.73 -5.19 9.74
N PHE A 502 -6.92 -4.92 10.76
CA PHE A 502 -5.99 -3.81 10.76
C PHE A 502 -4.85 -4.01 11.76
N ASP A 503 -3.89 -3.10 11.71
CA ASP A 503 -2.87 -2.94 12.74
C ASP A 503 -3.22 -1.80 13.66
N ASP A 504 -3.11 -2.01 14.98
CA ASP A 504 -3.16 -0.95 15.98
C ASP A 504 -1.74 -0.49 16.35
N GLU A 505 -1.61 0.40 17.33
CA GLU A 505 -0.31 0.93 17.75
C GLU A 505 0.58 -0.15 18.36
N THR A 506 0.00 -1.10 19.09
CA THR A 506 0.75 -2.17 19.75
C THR A 506 1.23 -3.17 18.71
N THR A 507 0.35 -3.63 17.82
CA THR A 507 0.70 -4.66 16.84
C THR A 507 1.70 -4.16 15.81
N ILE A 508 1.60 -2.90 15.37
CA ILE A 508 2.57 -2.34 14.43
C ILE A 508 3.95 -2.17 15.07
N VAL A 509 4.02 -1.76 16.34
CA VAL A 509 5.28 -1.65 17.08
C VAL A 509 5.92 -3.03 17.26
N ASN A 510 5.13 -4.06 17.57
CA ASN A 510 5.63 -5.43 17.67
C ASN A 510 6.20 -5.92 16.33
N LYS A 511 5.54 -5.65 15.21
CA LYS A 511 6.06 -5.95 13.86
C LYS A 511 7.40 -5.31 13.60
N VAL A 512 7.54 -4.02 13.91
CA VAL A 512 8.80 -3.27 13.75
C VAL A 512 9.90 -3.89 14.60
N ARG A 513 9.63 -4.17 15.89
CA ARG A 513 10.61 -4.81 16.79
C ARG A 513 11.03 -6.18 16.30
N LYS A 514 10.08 -7.02 15.89
CA LYS A 514 10.34 -8.35 15.35
C LYS A 514 11.12 -8.28 14.03
N ALA A 515 10.85 -7.30 13.17
CA ALA A 515 11.60 -7.07 11.95
C ALA A 515 13.05 -6.65 12.24
N LYS A 516 13.27 -5.69 13.15
CA LYS A 516 14.61 -5.28 13.61
C LYS A 516 15.39 -6.44 14.24
N HIS A 517 14.71 -7.35 14.94
CA HIS A 517 15.34 -8.55 15.47
C HIS A 517 15.82 -9.51 14.36
N VAL A 518 15.09 -9.62 13.25
CA VAL A 518 15.48 -10.45 12.10
C VAL A 518 16.58 -9.79 11.27
N SER A 519 16.48 -8.48 11.04
CA SER A 519 17.47 -7.68 10.31
C SER A 519 17.64 -6.33 11.02
N PRO A 520 18.71 -6.15 11.83
CA PRO A 520 18.92 -4.92 12.61
C PRO A 520 18.97 -3.63 11.78
N ASN A 521 19.39 -3.74 10.52
CA ASN A 521 19.50 -2.62 9.59
C ASN A 521 18.25 -2.44 8.71
N THR A 522 17.16 -3.18 8.97
CA THR A 522 15.94 -3.05 8.19
C THR A 522 15.30 -1.68 8.40
N CYS A 523 14.86 -1.06 7.32
CA CYS A 523 14.00 0.12 7.38
C CYS A 523 12.52 -0.28 7.47
N VAL A 524 11.66 0.71 7.68
CA VAL A 524 10.21 0.52 7.68
C VAL A 524 9.61 1.41 6.61
N SER A 525 8.72 0.83 5.81
CA SER A 525 7.86 1.54 4.87
C SER A 525 6.42 1.46 5.35
N LEU A 526 5.75 2.59 5.46
CA LEU A 526 4.35 2.69 5.81
C LEU A 526 3.56 3.04 4.55
N TYR A 527 2.64 2.16 4.20
CA TYR A 527 1.88 2.25 2.97
C TYR A 527 0.49 2.87 3.22
N ARG A 528 0.10 3.85 2.40
CA ARG A 528 -1.16 4.60 2.50
C ARG A 528 -1.34 5.28 3.85
N THR A 529 -0.32 6.03 4.28
CA THR A 529 -0.31 6.75 5.57
C THR A 529 -1.44 7.78 5.73
N ASP A 530 -2.03 8.24 4.62
CA ASP A 530 -3.25 9.04 4.60
C ASP A 530 -4.51 8.32 5.12
N LEU A 531 -4.46 6.99 5.27
CA LEU A 531 -5.50 6.17 5.90
C LEU A 531 -5.27 5.93 7.39
N ASP A 532 -4.18 6.45 7.96
CA ASP A 532 -4.06 6.54 9.41
C ASP A 532 -5.00 7.63 9.98
N ASP A 533 -5.04 7.75 11.31
CA ASP A 533 -5.80 8.83 11.96
C ASP A 533 -5.07 10.18 11.88
N PHE A 534 -5.00 10.76 10.68
CA PHE A 534 -4.40 12.08 10.46
C PHE A 534 -5.13 13.21 11.22
N SER A 535 -6.38 12.97 11.63
CA SER A 535 -7.21 13.95 12.35
C SER A 535 -6.99 13.95 13.87
N GLY A 536 -6.36 12.90 14.41
CA GLY A 536 -6.21 12.69 15.86
C GLY A 536 -7.52 12.35 16.57
N THR A 537 -8.53 11.84 15.86
CA THR A 537 -9.81 11.40 16.42
C THR A 537 -9.63 10.33 17.51
N CYS A 538 -8.62 9.48 17.38
CA CYS A 538 -8.37 8.33 18.24
C CYS A 538 -7.59 8.64 19.52
N ASN A 539 -6.89 9.78 19.58
CA ASN A 539 -5.97 10.09 20.68
C ASN A 539 -5.95 11.58 21.01
N ASN A 540 -7.11 12.12 21.40
CA ASN A 540 -7.27 13.48 21.93
C ASN A 540 -6.62 14.56 21.04
N GLY A 541 -6.75 14.43 19.72
CA GLY A 541 -6.22 15.37 18.73
C GLY A 541 -4.78 15.12 18.29
N SER A 542 -4.11 14.06 18.78
CA SER A 542 -2.77 13.70 18.29
C SER A 542 -2.85 12.96 16.95
N PRO A 543 -2.37 13.54 15.84
CA PRO A 543 -2.51 12.94 14.52
C PRO A 543 -1.55 11.76 14.30
N PHE A 544 -1.85 10.93 13.31
CA PHE A 544 -1.03 9.81 12.83
C PHE A 544 -0.55 8.88 13.94
N LEU A 545 -1.49 8.45 14.78
CA LEU A 545 -1.20 7.72 16.02
C LEU A 545 -0.30 6.49 15.81
N ARG A 546 -0.50 5.73 14.73
CA ARG A 546 0.30 4.53 14.43
C ARG A 546 1.62 4.89 13.74
N VAL A 547 1.65 5.88 12.85
CA VAL A 547 2.93 6.38 12.28
C VAL A 547 3.86 6.88 13.39
N ALA A 548 3.32 7.64 14.35
CA ALA A 548 4.07 8.14 15.49
C ALA A 548 4.60 6.99 16.37
N ALA A 549 3.81 5.93 16.55
CA ALA A 549 4.23 4.72 17.27
C ALA A 549 5.38 4.00 16.56
N VAL A 550 5.30 3.85 15.23
CA VAL A 550 6.37 3.28 14.41
C VAL A 550 7.64 4.11 14.52
N ARG A 551 7.56 5.45 14.39
CA ARG A 551 8.73 6.32 14.55
C ARG A 551 9.44 6.05 15.87
N ARG A 552 8.71 6.02 16.98
CA ARG A 552 9.31 5.73 18.30
C ARG A 552 9.99 4.36 18.32
N ALA A 553 9.39 3.33 17.73
CA ALA A 553 9.97 1.98 17.69
C ALA A 553 11.18 1.84 16.75
N VAL A 554 11.22 2.62 15.67
CA VAL A 554 12.35 2.64 14.72
C VAL A 554 13.56 3.30 15.37
N PHE A 555 13.36 4.40 16.11
CA PHE A 555 14.42 5.22 16.72
C PHE A 555 14.69 4.91 18.21
N SER A 556 14.00 3.90 18.77
CA SER A 556 14.40 3.22 20.02
C SER A 556 15.36 2.09 19.72
#